data_AF-A0A3M1CRY8-F1
#
_entry.id   AF-A0A3M1CRY8-F1
#
_cell.length_a   1.000
_cell.length_b   1.000
_cell.length_c   1.000
_cell.angle_alpha   90.00
_cell.angle_beta   90.00
_cell.angle_gamma   90.00
#
_symmetry.space_group_name_H-M   'P 1'
#
loop_
_entity.id
_entity.type
_entity.pdbx_description
1 polymer ?
#
loop_
_entity_poly.entity_id
_entity_poly.type
_entity_poly.pdbx_seq_one_letter_code
_entity_poly.pdbx_strand_id
1 'polypeptide(L)'
;MKGFSAIALFLVAVLTFPQGAGARGACRDDIARFCKGVPPGKGRIVTCLWSNRDRLSADCKAQTKRRFRKLLGVSVACHADYKKFCADVVPGGGRIAACLARHSAELTNPVCKAEVEKGKDAVKSMVPGICAKDAKRFCAGIKPGGGRIRSCLVSNVDRLSRPCKMRVKRWIRRGIR
;
A
#
# COMPACT_ATOMS: atom_id res chain seq x y z
N MET A 1 -3.81 70.00 29.19
CA MET A 1 -4.22 70.25 27.79
C MET A 1 -3.05 69.92 26.85
N LYS A 2 -3.36 69.34 25.67
CA LYS A 2 -2.51 68.64 24.65
C LYS A 2 -2.38 67.13 24.91
N GLY A 3 -2.97 66.17 24.18
CA GLY A 3 -3.81 66.16 22.97
C GLY A 3 -3.25 65.22 21.89
N PHE A 4 -3.97 64.13 21.57
CA PHE A 4 -3.87 63.25 20.35
C PHE A 4 -2.54 62.47 20.17
N SER A 5 -2.42 61.31 19.51
CA SER A 5 -3.27 60.27 18.90
C SER A 5 -2.31 59.18 18.34
N ALA A 6 -2.86 58.09 17.81
CA ALA A 6 -2.24 56.98 17.05
C ALA A 6 -1.51 55.90 17.89
N ILE A 7 -2.11 54.73 18.16
CA ILE A 7 -2.47 53.63 17.23
C ILE A 7 -1.28 53.09 16.43
N ALA A 8 -0.97 51.83 16.74
CA ALA A 8 -0.30 50.80 15.94
C ALA A 8 1.18 50.97 15.61
N LEU A 9 1.98 49.99 16.07
CA LEU A 9 2.86 49.17 15.23
C LEU A 9 3.43 48.02 16.06
N PHE A 10 2.55 47.12 16.54
CA PHE A 10 2.96 45.73 16.74
C PHE A 10 3.13 45.14 15.34
N LEU A 11 4.30 45.28 14.75
CA LEU A 11 4.76 44.46 13.64
C LEU A 11 4.98 43.04 14.17
N VAL A 12 3.89 42.35 14.52
CA VAL A 12 3.90 40.90 14.47
C VAL A 12 3.94 40.60 12.99
N ALA A 13 5.16 40.40 12.48
CA ALA A 13 5.35 39.71 11.21
C ALA A 13 4.66 38.36 11.40
N VAL A 14 3.39 38.29 10.99
CA VAL A 14 2.69 37.04 10.82
C VAL A 14 3.49 36.35 9.74
N LEU A 15 4.43 35.50 10.17
CA LEU A 15 5.02 34.50 9.32
C LEU A 15 3.82 33.78 8.73
N THR A 16 3.53 34.08 7.48
CA THR A 16 2.59 33.32 6.67
C THR A 16 3.28 31.97 6.47
N PHE A 17 3.24 31.14 7.52
CA PHE A 17 3.46 29.72 7.37
C PHE A 17 2.45 29.30 6.32
N PRO A 18 2.88 28.73 5.18
CA PRO A 18 1.94 28.12 4.27
C PRO A 18 1.28 26.95 5.02
N GLN A 19 0.15 27.24 5.65
CA GLN A 19 -0.73 26.26 6.24
C GLN A 19 -1.43 25.56 5.09
N GLY A 20 -0.81 24.48 4.63
CA GLY A 20 -1.35 23.68 3.55
C GLY A 20 -0.53 22.44 3.34
N ALA A 21 -0.84 21.37 4.07
CA ALA A 21 -0.57 20.01 3.62
C ALA A 21 -1.47 19.64 2.40
N GLY A 22 -1.63 20.58 1.46
CA GLY A 22 -2.42 20.46 0.24
C GLY A 22 -1.55 19.97 -0.90
N ALA A 23 -1.88 18.78 -1.39
CA ALA A 23 -1.41 18.22 -2.67
C ALA A 23 0.12 18.10 -2.86
N ARG A 24 0.76 17.18 -2.15
CA ARG A 24 2.18 16.85 -2.36
C ARG A 24 2.39 15.80 -3.46
N GLY A 25 2.94 16.24 -4.59
CA GLY A 25 3.53 15.41 -5.65
C GLY A 25 2.86 15.59 -7.02
N ALA A 26 3.11 14.66 -7.93
CA ALA A 26 2.64 14.68 -9.33
C ALA A 26 1.12 14.90 -9.54
N CYS A 27 0.29 14.67 -8.52
CA CYS A 27 -1.15 14.94 -8.59
C CYS A 27 -1.56 16.38 -8.25
N ARG A 28 -0.63 17.31 -8.00
CA ARG A 28 -0.97 18.67 -7.54
C ARG A 28 -1.94 19.39 -8.48
N ASP A 29 -1.59 19.47 -9.75
CA ASP A 29 -2.37 20.25 -10.72
C ASP A 29 -3.68 19.54 -11.08
N ASP A 30 -3.67 18.20 -11.10
CA ASP A 30 -4.89 17.41 -11.25
C ASP A 30 -5.87 17.60 -10.08
N ILE A 31 -5.38 17.69 -8.84
CA ILE A 31 -6.23 17.98 -7.68
C ILE A 31 -6.84 19.37 -7.79
N ALA A 32 -6.05 20.37 -8.17
CA ALA A 32 -6.52 21.75 -8.34
C ALA A 32 -7.59 21.84 -9.45
N ARG A 33 -7.42 21.08 -10.53
CA ARG A 33 -8.31 21.07 -11.69
C ARG A 33 -9.60 20.28 -11.47
N PHE A 34 -9.50 19.07 -10.90
CA PHE A 34 -10.62 18.12 -10.86
C PHE A 34 -11.26 17.94 -9.48
N CYS A 35 -10.56 18.34 -8.41
CA CYS A 35 -10.97 18.08 -7.02
C CYS A 35 -11.08 19.36 -6.18
N LYS A 36 -11.28 20.51 -6.82
CA LYS A 36 -11.49 21.80 -6.15
C LYS A 36 -12.67 21.69 -5.17
N GLY A 37 -12.48 22.15 -3.93
CA GLY A 37 -13.52 22.12 -2.89
C GLY A 37 -13.68 20.77 -2.18
N VAL A 38 -12.98 19.71 -2.59
CA VAL A 38 -12.97 18.44 -1.85
C VAL A 38 -12.12 18.60 -0.59
N PRO A 39 -12.69 18.46 0.62
CA PRO A 39 -11.90 18.63 1.83
C PRO A 39 -10.85 17.51 1.94
N PRO A 40 -9.66 17.77 2.49
CA PRO A 40 -8.62 16.76 2.70
C PRO A 40 -8.97 15.81 3.84
N GLY A 41 -8.35 14.63 3.85
CA GLY A 41 -8.55 13.58 4.87
C GLY A 41 -9.57 12.52 4.45
N LYS A 42 -9.65 11.43 5.25
CA LYS A 42 -10.55 10.28 5.07
C LYS A 42 -10.59 9.70 3.64
N GLY A 43 -9.50 9.83 2.87
CA GLY A 43 -9.43 9.34 1.48
C GLY A 43 -10.30 10.10 0.47
N ARG A 44 -10.89 11.25 0.82
CA ARG A 44 -11.80 11.99 -0.09
C ARG A 44 -11.12 12.43 -1.38
N ILE A 45 -9.91 13.00 -1.28
CA ILE A 45 -9.11 13.39 -2.46
C ILE A 45 -8.78 12.18 -3.35
N VAL A 46 -8.44 11.03 -2.76
CA VAL A 46 -8.16 9.80 -3.51
C VAL A 46 -9.41 9.32 -4.24
N THR A 47 -10.57 9.43 -3.60
CA THR A 47 -11.87 9.10 -4.21
C THR A 47 -12.16 10.02 -5.39
N CYS A 48 -11.94 11.33 -5.25
CA CYS A 48 -12.11 12.28 -6.35
C CYS A 48 -11.16 12.02 -7.51
N LEU A 49 -9.87 11.78 -7.24
CA LEU A 49 -8.89 11.41 -8.26
C LEU A 49 -9.30 10.13 -8.99
N TRP A 50 -9.85 9.15 -8.28
CA TRP A 50 -10.34 7.91 -8.88
C TRP A 50 -11.52 8.11 -9.82
N SER A 51 -12.47 8.98 -9.44
CA SER A 51 -13.62 9.33 -10.30
C SER A 51 -13.19 10.07 -11.56
N ASN A 52 -12.06 10.79 -11.52
CA ASN A 52 -11.48 11.49 -12.66
C ASN A 52 -10.30 10.76 -13.30
N ARG A 53 -10.07 9.48 -12.96
CA ARG A 53 -8.81 8.77 -13.24
C ARG A 53 -8.37 8.81 -14.70
N ASP A 54 -9.31 8.80 -15.64
CA ASP A 54 -9.01 8.78 -17.07
C ASP A 54 -8.55 10.14 -17.60
N ARG A 55 -8.93 11.21 -16.89
CA ARG A 55 -8.61 12.62 -17.20
C ARG A 55 -7.35 13.14 -16.48
N LEU A 56 -6.81 12.36 -15.55
CA LEU A 56 -5.59 12.72 -14.82
C LEU A 56 -4.38 12.72 -15.75
N SER A 57 -3.39 13.56 -15.42
CA SER A 57 -2.07 13.52 -16.02
C SER A 57 -1.41 12.14 -15.92
N ALA A 58 -0.49 11.84 -16.84
CA ALA A 58 0.28 10.60 -16.81
C ALA A 58 1.05 10.43 -15.49
N ASP A 59 1.65 11.51 -14.98
CA ASP A 59 2.43 11.48 -13.76
C ASP A 59 1.56 11.21 -12.53
N CYS A 60 0.36 11.80 -12.45
CA CYS A 60 -0.56 11.49 -11.37
C CYS A 60 -1.11 10.06 -11.45
N LYS A 61 -1.44 9.55 -12.65
CA LYS A 61 -1.80 8.14 -12.85
C LYS A 61 -0.69 7.20 -12.37
N ALA A 62 0.55 7.51 -12.70
CA ALA A 62 1.69 6.73 -12.25
C ALA A 62 1.87 6.81 -10.72
N GLN A 63 1.75 8.00 -10.13
CA GLN A 63 1.87 8.21 -8.69
C GLN A 63 0.77 7.47 -7.91
N THR A 64 -0.48 7.55 -8.35
CA THR A 64 -1.62 6.85 -7.73
C THR A 64 -1.43 5.34 -7.81
N LYS A 65 -1.03 4.79 -8.96
CA LYS A 65 -0.70 3.37 -9.12
C LYS A 65 0.40 2.93 -8.14
N ARG A 66 1.50 3.68 -8.03
CA ARG A 66 2.60 3.39 -7.09
C ARG A 66 2.14 3.43 -5.64
N ARG A 67 1.38 4.47 -5.25
CA ARG A 67 0.88 4.63 -3.87
C ARG A 67 -0.11 3.53 -3.50
N PHE A 68 -1.04 3.22 -4.40
CA PHE A 68 -2.02 2.14 -4.20
C PHE A 68 -1.34 0.79 -4.02
N ARG A 69 -0.39 0.45 -4.90
CA ARG A 69 0.38 -0.79 -4.81
C ARG A 69 1.20 -0.86 -3.52
N LYS A 70 1.81 0.25 -3.09
CA LYS A 70 2.56 0.31 -1.83
C LYS A 70 1.66 0.09 -0.60
N LEU A 71 0.46 0.68 -0.61
CA LEU A 71 -0.45 0.62 0.54
C LEU A 71 -1.16 -0.73 0.65
N LEU A 72 -1.74 -1.21 -0.46
CA LEU A 72 -2.61 -2.39 -0.45
C LEU A 72 -1.92 -3.66 -0.94
N GLY A 73 -0.77 -3.55 -1.59
CA GLY A 73 -0.04 -4.70 -2.14
C GLY A 73 -0.67 -5.27 -3.42
N VAL A 74 -1.62 -4.56 -4.04
CA VAL A 74 -2.34 -5.01 -5.24
C VAL A 74 -2.41 -3.90 -6.30
N SER A 75 -2.69 -4.26 -7.55
CA SER A 75 -2.82 -3.29 -8.66
C SER A 75 -4.02 -2.36 -8.45
N VAL A 76 -3.91 -1.12 -8.90
CA VAL A 76 -5.05 -0.17 -8.89
C VAL A 76 -6.25 -0.67 -9.73
N ALA A 77 -6.00 -1.57 -10.68
CA ALA A 77 -7.06 -2.27 -11.40
C ALA A 77 -8.00 -3.05 -10.47
N CYS A 78 -7.51 -3.49 -9.31
CA CYS A 78 -8.28 -4.19 -8.30
C CYS A 78 -9.07 -3.28 -7.36
N HIS A 79 -9.07 -1.95 -7.54
CA HIS A 79 -9.68 -1.05 -6.57
C HIS A 79 -11.18 -1.27 -6.37
N ALA A 80 -11.93 -1.48 -7.47
CA ALA A 80 -13.37 -1.73 -7.40
C ALA A 80 -13.66 -3.05 -6.67
N ASP A 81 -12.97 -4.12 -7.05
CA ASP A 81 -13.10 -5.44 -6.41
C ASP A 81 -12.66 -5.40 -4.94
N TYR A 82 -11.57 -4.71 -4.63
CA TYR A 82 -11.10 -4.50 -3.25
C TYR A 82 -12.17 -3.81 -2.40
N LYS A 83 -12.77 -2.70 -2.90
CA LYS A 83 -13.83 -2.00 -2.18
C LYS A 83 -15.05 -2.88 -1.95
N LYS A 84 -15.38 -3.74 -2.92
CA LYS A 84 -16.56 -4.62 -2.86
C LYS A 84 -16.37 -5.78 -1.90
N PHE A 85 -15.20 -6.43 -1.93
CA PHE A 85 -15.00 -7.72 -1.27
C PHE A 85 -14.07 -7.68 -0.05
N CYS A 86 -13.21 -6.67 0.05
CA CYS A 86 -12.06 -6.71 0.98
C CYS A 86 -11.83 -5.38 1.72
N ALA A 87 -12.84 -4.52 1.81
CA ALA A 87 -12.70 -3.17 2.39
C ALA A 87 -12.41 -3.17 3.91
N ASP A 88 -12.80 -4.23 4.61
CA ASP A 88 -12.58 -4.50 6.03
C ASP A 88 -11.22 -5.17 6.30
N VAL A 89 -10.52 -5.63 5.26
CA VAL A 89 -9.23 -6.32 5.40
C VAL A 89 -8.12 -5.32 5.70
N VAL A 90 -7.52 -5.47 6.88
CA VAL A 90 -6.35 -4.67 7.30
C VAL A 90 -5.22 -4.80 6.27
N PRO A 91 -4.77 -3.68 5.66
CA PRO A 91 -3.71 -3.69 4.65
C PRO A 91 -2.37 -4.27 5.14
N GLY A 92 -1.52 -4.60 4.16
CA GLY A 92 -0.19 -5.13 4.40
C GLY A 92 -0.11 -6.65 4.44
N GLY A 93 1.11 -7.14 4.28
CA GLY A 93 1.44 -8.56 4.34
C GLY A 93 0.69 -9.48 3.36
N GLY A 94 0.19 -8.93 2.25
CA GLY A 94 -0.55 -9.68 1.25
C GLY A 94 -1.95 -10.11 1.68
N ARG A 95 -2.51 -9.60 2.80
CA ARG A 95 -3.85 -9.97 3.25
C ARG A 95 -4.93 -9.63 2.22
N ILE A 96 -4.84 -8.45 1.61
CA ILE A 96 -5.78 -8.00 0.57
C ILE A 96 -5.65 -8.87 -0.69
N ALA A 97 -4.42 -9.18 -1.11
CA ALA A 97 -4.19 -10.10 -2.23
C ALA A 97 -4.78 -11.49 -1.94
N ALA A 98 -4.61 -12.01 -0.72
CA ALA A 98 -5.22 -13.28 -0.30
C ALA A 98 -6.75 -13.21 -0.24
N CYS A 99 -7.32 -12.07 0.16
CA CYS A 99 -8.76 -11.86 0.11
C CYS A 99 -9.29 -11.88 -1.32
N LEU A 100 -8.70 -11.08 -2.21
CA LEU A 100 -9.07 -11.06 -3.63
C LEU A 100 -8.89 -12.43 -4.29
N ALA A 101 -7.89 -13.21 -3.87
CA ALA A 101 -7.70 -14.57 -4.35
C ALA A 101 -8.84 -15.53 -3.97
N ARG A 102 -9.52 -15.33 -2.83
CA ARG A 102 -10.72 -16.12 -2.46
C ARG A 102 -11.93 -15.74 -3.29
N HIS A 103 -12.03 -14.48 -3.71
CA HIS A 103 -13.10 -13.95 -4.55
C HIS A 103 -12.76 -13.97 -6.04
N SER A 104 -11.74 -14.72 -6.47
CA SER A 104 -11.17 -14.53 -7.80
C SER A 104 -12.13 -14.86 -8.95
N ALA A 105 -13.08 -15.76 -8.71
CA ALA A 105 -14.15 -16.12 -9.64
C ALA A 105 -15.14 -14.96 -9.84
N GLU A 106 -15.29 -14.10 -8.85
CA GLU A 106 -16.23 -12.97 -8.80
C GLU A 106 -15.60 -11.64 -9.28
N LEU A 107 -14.29 -11.62 -9.56
CA LEU A 107 -13.59 -10.42 -10.01
C LEU A 107 -14.03 -10.05 -11.43
N THR A 108 -14.52 -8.83 -11.58
CA THR A 108 -15.06 -8.34 -12.87
C THR A 108 -13.99 -7.65 -13.72
N ASN A 109 -12.94 -7.10 -13.10
CA ASN A 109 -11.86 -6.44 -13.84
C ASN A 109 -10.85 -7.48 -14.38
N PRO A 110 -10.68 -7.63 -15.70
CA PRO A 110 -9.81 -8.66 -16.28
C PRO A 110 -8.33 -8.48 -15.91
N VAL A 111 -7.87 -7.24 -15.78
CA VAL A 111 -6.50 -6.93 -15.36
C VAL A 111 -6.30 -7.30 -13.88
N CYS A 112 -7.28 -7.02 -13.03
CA CYS A 112 -7.21 -7.47 -11.64
C CYS A 112 -7.21 -9.00 -11.55
N LYS A 113 -8.13 -9.66 -12.25
CA LYS A 113 -8.27 -11.11 -12.25
C LYS A 113 -6.97 -11.80 -12.67
N ALA A 114 -6.36 -11.36 -13.77
CA ALA A 114 -5.08 -11.91 -14.23
C ALA A 114 -3.95 -11.74 -13.20
N GLU A 115 -3.84 -10.57 -12.56
CA GLU A 115 -2.83 -10.33 -11.52
C GLU A 115 -3.06 -11.19 -10.26
N VAL A 116 -4.33 -11.38 -9.86
CA VAL A 116 -4.71 -12.20 -8.71
C VAL A 116 -4.41 -13.67 -8.97
N GLU A 117 -4.77 -14.20 -10.15
CA GLU A 117 -4.48 -15.60 -10.51
C GLU A 117 -2.96 -15.85 -10.57
N LYS A 118 -2.20 -14.96 -11.22
CA LYS A 118 -0.72 -15.03 -11.21
C LYS A 118 -0.15 -15.00 -9.79
N GLY A 119 -0.78 -14.23 -8.89
CA GLY A 119 -0.42 -14.16 -7.48
C GLY A 119 -0.63 -15.47 -6.73
N LYS A 120 -1.69 -16.23 -7.05
CA LYS A 120 -1.94 -17.56 -6.43
C LYS A 120 -0.85 -18.55 -6.77
N ASP A 121 -0.39 -18.57 -8.02
CA ASP A 121 0.72 -19.42 -8.47
C ASP A 121 2.03 -19.06 -7.74
N ALA A 122 2.26 -17.76 -7.52
CA ALA A 122 3.40 -17.27 -6.76
C ALA A 122 3.35 -17.72 -5.28
N VAL A 123 2.17 -17.75 -4.65
CA VAL A 123 2.02 -18.23 -3.26
C VAL A 123 2.17 -19.75 -3.17
N LYS A 124 1.57 -20.50 -4.11
CA LYS A 124 1.71 -21.96 -4.22
C LYS A 124 3.19 -22.36 -4.34
N SER A 125 4.01 -21.52 -4.97
CA SER A 125 5.45 -21.74 -5.09
C SER A 125 6.29 -21.18 -3.92
N MET A 126 5.72 -20.38 -3.02
CA MET A 126 6.48 -19.69 -1.95
C MET A 126 6.44 -20.32 -0.56
N VAL A 127 5.48 -21.19 -0.21
CA VAL A 127 5.37 -21.68 1.18
C VAL A 127 5.36 -23.22 1.36
N PRO A 128 4.85 -24.06 0.45
CA PRO A 128 5.08 -25.51 0.54
C PRO A 128 6.24 -25.96 -0.36
N GLY A 129 7.28 -25.14 -0.50
CA GLY A 129 8.50 -25.54 -1.21
C GLY A 129 9.43 -26.38 -0.34
N ILE A 130 10.71 -26.33 -0.67
CA ILE A 130 11.86 -26.93 0.06
C ILE A 130 11.82 -26.74 1.60
N CYS A 131 11.12 -25.73 2.11
CA CYS A 131 11.02 -25.40 3.54
C CYS A 131 9.76 -25.94 4.24
N ALA A 132 8.88 -26.70 3.57
CA ALA A 132 7.59 -27.12 4.15
C ALA A 132 7.74 -27.91 5.45
N LYS A 133 8.65 -28.89 5.48
CA LYS A 133 8.92 -29.71 6.69
C LYS A 133 9.51 -28.86 7.82
N ASP A 134 10.46 -27.99 7.50
CA ASP A 134 11.09 -27.09 8.47
C ASP A 134 10.08 -26.07 9.02
N ALA A 135 9.22 -25.50 8.18
CA ALA A 135 8.16 -24.59 8.60
C ALA A 135 7.14 -25.29 9.51
N LYS A 136 6.76 -26.54 9.21
CA LYS A 136 5.90 -27.33 10.09
C LYS A 136 6.58 -27.59 11.44
N ARG A 137 7.89 -27.88 11.45
CA ARG A 137 8.64 -28.18 12.67
C ARG A 137 8.89 -26.96 13.55
N PHE A 138 9.32 -25.85 12.95
CA PHE A 138 9.81 -24.68 13.68
C PHE A 138 8.80 -23.52 13.74
N CYS A 139 7.77 -23.53 12.90
CA CYS A 139 6.86 -22.39 12.71
C CYS A 139 5.37 -22.74 12.80
N ALA A 140 4.99 -23.89 13.39
CA ALA A 140 3.61 -24.41 13.42
C ALA A 140 2.55 -23.42 13.95
N GLY A 141 2.91 -22.55 14.90
CA GLY A 141 2.01 -21.56 15.50
C GLY A 141 1.96 -20.20 14.76
N ILE A 142 2.73 -20.03 13.70
CA ILE A 142 2.86 -18.74 13.02
C ILE A 142 1.77 -18.60 11.95
N LYS A 143 0.89 -17.60 12.10
CA LYS A 143 -0.13 -17.30 11.08
C LYS A 143 0.55 -16.96 9.73
N PRO A 144 0.10 -17.53 8.61
CA PRO A 144 0.59 -17.19 7.27
C PRO A 144 0.34 -15.74 6.86
N GLY A 145 1.11 -15.26 5.88
CA GLY A 145 1.07 -13.89 5.38
C GLY A 145 2.10 -12.97 6.05
N GLY A 146 2.35 -11.80 5.44
CA GLY A 146 3.26 -10.78 5.97
C GLY A 146 4.71 -11.21 6.10
N GLY A 147 5.12 -12.28 5.42
CA GLY A 147 6.46 -12.84 5.58
C GLY A 147 6.70 -13.48 6.95
N ARG A 148 5.69 -13.68 7.81
CA ARG A 148 5.90 -14.18 9.18
C ARG A 148 6.55 -15.57 9.21
N ILE A 149 6.09 -16.48 8.35
CA ILE A 149 6.72 -17.80 8.19
C ILE A 149 8.17 -17.64 7.71
N ARG A 150 8.43 -16.72 6.78
CA ARG A 150 9.80 -16.43 6.32
C ARG A 150 10.67 -15.90 7.45
N SER A 151 10.18 -14.97 8.25
CA SER A 151 10.88 -14.42 9.41
C SER A 151 11.18 -15.51 10.43
N CYS A 152 10.22 -16.39 10.73
CA CYS A 152 10.44 -17.55 11.59
C CYS A 152 11.53 -18.50 11.05
N LEU A 153 11.52 -18.77 9.74
CA LEU A 153 12.57 -19.56 9.09
C LEU A 153 13.94 -18.86 9.17
N VAL A 154 14.00 -17.55 8.99
CA VAL A 154 15.24 -16.76 9.16
C VAL A 154 15.77 -16.88 10.59
N SER A 155 14.91 -16.76 11.61
CA SER A 155 15.30 -16.90 13.02
C SER A 155 15.77 -18.30 13.40
N ASN A 156 15.40 -19.33 12.62
CA ASN A 156 15.81 -20.71 12.85
C ASN A 156 16.82 -21.22 11.81
N VAL A 157 17.45 -20.32 11.02
CA VAL A 157 18.20 -20.67 9.80
C VAL A 157 19.22 -21.79 10.00
N ASP A 158 19.90 -21.85 11.14
CA ASP A 158 20.93 -22.85 11.41
C ASP A 158 20.38 -24.23 11.77
N ARG A 159 19.11 -24.30 12.17
CA ARG A 159 18.41 -25.53 12.55
C ARG A 159 17.59 -26.13 11.41
N LEU A 160 17.50 -25.45 10.27
CA LEU A 160 16.76 -25.91 9.11
C LEU A 160 17.51 -27.00 8.33
N SER A 161 16.77 -27.82 7.60
CA SER A 161 17.33 -28.74 6.61
C SER A 161 18.25 -28.01 5.62
N ARG A 162 19.30 -28.68 5.14
CA ARG A 162 20.26 -28.12 4.17
C ARG A 162 19.59 -27.41 2.97
N PRO A 163 18.61 -28.01 2.26
CA PRO A 163 17.98 -27.32 1.14
C PRO A 163 17.22 -26.06 1.58
N CYS A 164 16.52 -26.09 2.72
CA CYS A 164 15.82 -24.91 3.22
C CYS A 164 16.78 -23.82 3.71
N LYS A 165 17.83 -24.18 4.46
CA LYS A 165 18.91 -23.29 4.89
C LYS A 165 19.52 -22.54 3.71
N MET A 166 19.82 -23.22 2.59
CA MET A 166 20.36 -22.58 1.38
C MET A 166 19.39 -21.56 0.78
N ARG A 167 18.08 -21.89 0.73
CA ARG A 167 17.04 -20.99 0.25
C ARG A 167 16.90 -19.77 1.15
N VAL A 168 16.85 -19.96 2.46
CA VAL A 168 16.72 -18.88 3.46
C VAL A 168 17.94 -17.96 3.42
N LYS A 169 19.17 -18.51 3.34
CA LYS A 169 20.39 -17.71 3.16
C LYS A 169 20.37 -16.88 1.86
N ARG A 170 19.73 -17.38 0.79
CA ARG A 170 19.52 -16.59 -0.44
C ARG A 170 18.54 -15.43 -0.23
N TRP A 171 17.49 -15.61 0.57
CA TRP A 171 16.58 -14.50 0.93
C TRP A 171 17.30 -13.41 1.72
N ILE A 172 18.08 -13.80 2.74
CA ILE A 172 18.87 -12.89 3.57
C ILE A 172 19.81 -12.05 2.70
N ARG A 173 20.59 -12.70 1.81
CA ARG A 173 21.51 -12.01 0.89
C ARG A 173 20.83 -11.03 -0.07
N ARG A 174 19.57 -11.26 -0.42
CA ARG A 174 18.80 -10.41 -1.34
C ARG A 174 17.98 -9.33 -0.62
N GLY A 175 18.12 -9.19 0.70
CA GLY A 175 17.34 -8.22 1.49
C GLY A 175 15.84 -8.53 1.56
N ILE A 176 15.45 -9.76 1.24
CA ILE A 176 14.05 -10.20 1.21
C ILE A 176 13.66 -10.56 2.66
N ARG A 177 13.18 -9.59 3.46
CA ARG A 177 12.75 -9.74 4.89
C ARG A 177 11.29 -10.13 5.13
#